data_AF-A0A532CSD2-F1
#
_entry.id   AF-A0A532CSD2-F1
#
_cell.length_a   1.000
_cell.length_b   1.000
_cell.length_c   1.000
_cell.angle_alpha   90.00
_cell.angle_beta   90.00
_cell.angle_gamma   90.00
#
_symmetry.space_group_name_H-M   'P 1'
#
loop_
_entity.id
_entity.type
_entity.pdbx_description
1 polymer ?
#
loop_
_entity_poly.entity_id
_entity_poly.type
_entity_poly.pdbx_seq_one_letter_code
_entity_poly.pdbx_strand_id
1 'polypeptide(L)'
;MFKIKKKAEKQKPAILYNIVEDYSEFEAPGNVTACAMTFKEDLAAHAKVLSESYEIPLEIVSRLLTEGGVYVYPQIGGILTRGLFACRIDPNGEVAKQTWILDLMQFAEAEQLTQARGIPLAEVAAMVFHRTLPEALQAKLDQKNLGIDYRTLDRAVAKGGDIKYIDFRKDWSPHFKRLCIMPDGQLLETGGVEEFAQLHGVTPAQAKTLVEQGGTLEVSGEILACQIVNGQPAVARFNAKNYLKAKELVRQKKIHILDALSEVAYNDPTMMRGLARKEFGSRA
;
A
#
# COMPACT_ATOMS: atom_id res chain seq x y z
N MET A 1 44.44 15.88 16.24
CA MET A 1 43.93 17.01 15.44
C MET A 1 42.49 16.69 15.04
N PHE A 2 41.52 17.41 15.61
CA PHE A 2 40.09 17.23 15.35
C PHE A 2 39.75 17.66 13.92
N LYS A 3 39.09 16.79 13.14
CA LYS A 3 38.25 17.20 12.00
C LYS A 3 36.97 16.35 11.98
N ILE A 4 36.03 16.74 12.84
CA ILE A 4 34.62 16.46 12.61
C ILE A 4 34.20 17.32 11.41
N LYS A 5 33.85 16.67 10.29
CA LYS A 5 32.95 17.23 9.28
C LYS A 5 31.89 16.20 8.96
N LYS A 6 30.91 16.07 9.86
CA LYS A 6 29.60 15.49 9.52
C LYS A 6 28.67 16.66 9.17
N LYS A 7 28.38 16.86 7.88
CA LYS A 7 27.08 17.31 7.35
C LYS A 7 27.15 17.58 5.85
N ALA A 8 26.61 16.63 5.09
CA ALA A 8 25.60 16.93 4.08
C ALA A 8 24.40 16.02 4.39
N GLU A 9 23.68 16.33 5.46
CA GLU A 9 22.38 15.71 5.71
C GLU A 9 21.34 16.63 5.09
N LYS A 10 20.94 16.34 3.85
CA LYS A 10 19.67 16.75 3.24
C LYS A 10 19.52 16.18 1.83
N GLN A 11 18.75 15.10 1.73
CA GLN A 11 17.66 14.98 0.76
C GLN A 11 16.54 14.14 1.41
N LYS A 12 15.63 14.82 2.11
CA LYS A 12 14.22 14.40 2.16
C LYS A 12 13.54 15.38 1.20
N PRO A 13 12.78 14.95 0.17
CA PRO A 13 11.68 13.96 0.19
C PRO A 13 11.83 12.99 -1.03
N ALA A 14 11.00 11.99 -1.37
CA ALA A 14 9.57 11.79 -1.24
C ALA A 14 9.18 10.92 -0.04
N ILE A 15 8.27 11.46 0.78
CA ILE A 15 7.32 10.66 1.55
C ILE A 15 6.07 10.67 0.68
N LEU A 16 5.57 9.51 0.31
CA LEU A 16 4.40 9.39 -0.58
C LEU A 16 3.08 9.40 0.17
N TYR A 17 3.11 9.12 1.49
CA TYR A 17 1.95 9.07 2.41
C TYR A 17 2.34 9.66 3.76
N ASN A 18 1.56 10.62 4.27
CA ASN A 18 1.79 11.24 5.57
C ASN A 18 0.78 10.75 6.61
N ILE A 19 -0.41 10.36 6.15
CA ILE A 19 -1.54 9.92 6.96
C ILE A 19 -2.07 8.65 6.29
N VAL A 20 -2.24 7.58 7.07
CA VAL A 20 -2.79 6.31 6.61
C VAL A 20 -3.88 5.90 7.57
N GLU A 21 -5.11 5.78 7.09
CA GLU A 21 -6.23 5.21 7.85
C GLU A 21 -6.72 3.96 7.15
N ASP A 22 -6.78 2.86 7.90
CA ASP A 22 -7.15 1.54 7.41
C ASP A 22 -8.59 1.23 7.81
N TYR A 23 -9.41 0.86 6.83
CA TYR A 23 -10.80 0.43 6.99
C TYR A 23 -11.03 -0.99 6.45
N SER A 24 -9.95 -1.78 6.31
CA SER A 24 -9.96 -3.17 5.81
C SER A 24 -10.70 -4.18 6.67
N GLU A 25 -11.09 -3.81 7.91
CA GLU A 25 -11.95 -4.64 8.76
C GLU A 25 -13.43 -4.67 8.30
N PHE A 26 -13.83 -3.84 7.33
CA PHE A 26 -15.14 -3.92 6.69
C PHE A 26 -15.15 -5.00 5.61
N GLU A 27 -16.08 -5.97 5.69
CA GLU A 27 -16.24 -7.00 4.66
C GLU A 27 -16.30 -6.41 3.24
N ALA A 28 -15.69 -7.11 2.26
CA ALA A 28 -15.72 -6.71 0.86
C ALA A 28 -17.17 -6.43 0.40
N PRO A 29 -17.43 -5.37 -0.39
CA PRO A 29 -16.50 -4.45 -1.04
C PRO A 29 -16.21 -3.18 -0.19
N GLY A 30 -15.80 -3.33 1.08
CA GLY A 30 -15.53 -2.23 2.00
C GLY A 30 -14.05 -1.97 2.35
N ASN A 31 -13.13 -2.88 2.00
CA ASN A 31 -11.70 -2.72 2.30
C ASN A 31 -11.12 -1.49 1.60
N VAL A 32 -10.88 -0.42 2.34
CA VAL A 32 -10.25 0.79 1.82
C VAL A 32 -9.23 1.33 2.80
N THR A 33 -8.01 1.56 2.33
CA THR A 33 -7.02 2.38 3.04
C THR A 33 -7.03 3.77 2.44
N ALA A 34 -7.27 4.80 3.24
CA ALA A 34 -7.15 6.20 2.85
C ALA A 34 -5.72 6.68 3.14
N CYS A 35 -4.95 6.94 2.08
CA CYS A 35 -3.59 7.44 2.18
C CYS A 35 -3.54 8.92 1.80
N ALA A 36 -3.48 9.80 2.80
CA ALA A 36 -3.55 11.24 2.61
C ALA A 36 -2.19 11.94 2.77
N MET A 37 -2.06 13.06 2.07
CA MET A 37 -0.79 13.74 1.88
C MET A 37 -0.88 15.24 2.05
N THR A 38 0.02 15.81 2.86
CA THR A 38 0.05 17.25 3.18
C THR A 38 1.17 17.99 2.45
N PHE A 39 2.18 17.29 1.91
CA PHE A 39 3.22 17.91 1.11
C PHE A 39 2.76 18.18 -0.32
N LYS A 40 3.46 19.11 -1.00
CA LYS A 40 3.32 19.30 -2.43
C LYS A 40 3.60 17.98 -3.14
N GLU A 41 2.70 17.62 -4.05
CA GLU A 41 2.84 16.42 -4.87
C GLU A 41 4.11 16.48 -5.73
N ASP A 42 4.91 15.41 -5.64
CA ASP A 42 5.93 15.09 -6.64
C ASP A 42 5.24 14.25 -7.72
N LEU A 43 4.80 14.91 -8.79
CA LEU A 43 4.00 14.28 -9.85
C LEU A 43 4.72 13.08 -10.47
N ALA A 44 6.04 13.18 -10.69
CA ALA A 44 6.80 12.11 -11.33
C ALA A 44 6.91 10.88 -10.42
N ALA A 45 7.22 11.09 -9.14
CA ALA A 45 7.26 10.00 -8.17
C ALA A 45 5.87 9.39 -7.92
N HIS A 46 4.83 10.24 -7.82
CA HIS A 46 3.46 9.79 -7.62
C HIS A 46 2.97 8.96 -8.81
N ALA A 47 3.17 9.46 -10.03
CA ALA A 47 2.78 8.76 -11.25
C ALA A 47 3.49 7.42 -11.39
N LYS A 48 4.80 7.36 -11.09
CA LYS A 48 5.55 6.10 -11.07
C LYS A 48 4.94 5.09 -10.10
N VAL A 49 4.65 5.52 -8.88
CA VAL A 49 4.10 4.64 -7.85
C VAL A 49 2.72 4.11 -8.24
N LEU A 50 1.80 4.96 -8.70
CA LEU A 50 0.47 4.50 -9.10
C LEU A 50 0.52 3.65 -10.37
N SER A 51 1.41 3.96 -11.32
CA SER A 51 1.64 3.18 -12.53
C SER A 51 2.07 1.75 -12.19
N GLU A 52 3.07 1.61 -11.32
CA GLU A 52 3.54 0.30 -10.84
C GLU A 52 2.49 -0.41 -9.98
N SER A 53 1.75 0.33 -9.14
CA SER A 53 0.78 -0.25 -8.21
C SER A 53 -0.46 -0.79 -8.91
N TYR A 54 -0.87 -0.13 -9.99
CA TYR A 54 -2.14 -0.39 -10.66
C TYR A 54 -1.98 -0.92 -12.08
N GLU A 55 -0.75 -1.15 -12.51
CA GLU A 55 -0.39 -1.65 -13.84
C GLU A 55 -0.98 -0.79 -14.97
N ILE A 56 -0.99 0.53 -14.76
CA ILE A 56 -1.44 1.52 -15.74
C ILE A 56 -0.19 2.14 -16.37
N PRO A 57 -0.13 2.30 -17.70
CA PRO A 57 1.02 2.96 -18.34
C PRO A 57 1.33 4.32 -17.72
N LEU A 58 2.62 4.58 -17.47
CA LEU A 58 3.11 5.77 -16.74
C LEU A 58 2.62 7.08 -17.35
N GLU A 59 2.60 7.16 -18.68
CA GLU A 59 2.11 8.32 -19.43
C GLU A 59 0.62 8.57 -19.19
N ILE A 60 -0.17 7.51 -19.05
CA ILE A 60 -1.60 7.60 -18.76
C ILE A 60 -1.80 8.10 -17.33
N VAL A 61 -1.09 7.52 -16.35
CA VAL A 61 -1.17 7.96 -14.96
C VAL A 61 -0.75 9.42 -14.82
N SER A 62 0.34 9.83 -15.46
CA SER A 62 0.83 11.21 -15.44
C SER A 62 -0.23 12.19 -15.97
N ARG A 63 -0.89 11.82 -17.07
CA ARG A 63 -2.00 12.60 -17.64
C ARG A 63 -3.18 12.67 -16.66
N LEU A 64 -3.62 11.55 -16.11
CA LEU A 64 -4.74 11.51 -15.15
C LEU A 64 -4.45 12.32 -13.90
N LEU A 65 -3.23 12.27 -13.36
CA LEU A 65 -2.84 13.09 -12.21
C LEU A 65 -2.79 14.59 -12.55
N THR A 66 -2.69 14.97 -13.82
CA THR A 66 -2.66 16.37 -14.26
C THR A 66 -4.05 16.90 -14.60
N GLU A 67 -4.85 16.09 -15.29
CA GLU A 67 -6.11 16.52 -15.93
C GLU A 67 -7.35 15.96 -15.22
N GLY A 68 -7.19 14.94 -14.38
CA GLY A 68 -8.30 14.14 -13.87
C GLY A 68 -8.85 13.18 -14.93
N GLY A 69 -9.91 12.46 -14.56
CA GLY A 69 -10.61 11.53 -15.44
C GLY A 69 -10.44 10.08 -15.02
N VAL A 70 -10.65 9.18 -15.98
CA VAL A 70 -10.71 7.74 -15.71
C VAL A 70 -9.88 6.94 -16.71
N TYR A 71 -9.36 5.82 -16.25
CA TYR A 71 -8.78 4.76 -17.06
C TYR A 71 -9.57 3.49 -16.87
N VAL A 72 -10.17 3.00 -17.96
CA VAL A 72 -10.88 1.71 -18.00
C VAL A 72 -9.86 0.65 -18.38
N TYR A 73 -9.77 -0.41 -17.57
CA TYR A 73 -8.85 -1.50 -17.83
C TYR A 73 -9.27 -2.26 -19.10
N PRO A 74 -8.32 -2.62 -19.99
CA PRO A 74 -8.65 -3.41 -21.17
C PRO A 74 -9.15 -4.79 -20.76
N GLN A 75 -10.14 -5.32 -21.51
CA GLN A 75 -10.55 -6.71 -21.36
C GLN A 75 -9.45 -7.62 -21.91
N ILE A 76 -8.66 -8.20 -21.00
CA ILE A 76 -7.65 -9.22 -21.29
C ILE A 76 -8.21 -10.53 -20.73
N GLY A 77 -8.41 -11.56 -21.56
CA GLY A 77 -9.07 -12.80 -21.14
C GLY A 77 -8.56 -13.36 -19.80
N GLY A 78 -9.48 -13.66 -18.87
CA GLY A 78 -9.19 -14.08 -17.49
C GLY A 78 -10.17 -13.47 -16.49
N ILE A 79 -10.02 -13.80 -15.19
CA ILE A 79 -10.76 -13.15 -14.09
C ILE A 79 -10.05 -11.80 -13.81
N LEU A 80 -10.37 -10.76 -14.58
CA LEU A 80 -10.03 -9.40 -14.17
C LEU A 80 -10.83 -9.06 -12.91
N THR A 81 -10.20 -8.44 -11.92
CA THR A 81 -10.88 -7.92 -10.72
C THR A 81 -10.94 -6.39 -10.71
N ARG A 82 -10.32 -5.73 -11.69
CA ARG A 82 -10.20 -4.26 -11.79
C ARG A 82 -11.06 -3.76 -12.94
N GLY A 83 -12.01 -2.88 -12.64
CA GLY A 83 -12.85 -2.27 -13.65
C GLY A 83 -12.28 -0.94 -14.15
N LEU A 84 -11.98 -0.03 -13.23
CA LEU A 84 -11.54 1.31 -13.56
C LEU A 84 -10.65 1.92 -12.48
N PHE A 85 -9.68 2.74 -12.91
CA PHE A 85 -8.96 3.69 -12.06
C PHE A 85 -9.48 5.10 -12.34
N ALA A 86 -9.66 5.91 -11.29
CA ALA A 86 -10.13 7.27 -11.41
C ALA A 86 -9.20 8.25 -10.68
N CYS A 87 -9.07 9.44 -11.25
CA CYS A 87 -8.46 10.60 -10.63
C CYS A 87 -9.45 11.77 -10.68
N ARG A 88 -9.81 12.30 -9.53
CA ARG A 88 -10.64 13.50 -9.41
C ARG A 88 -9.79 14.65 -8.93
N ILE A 89 -9.82 15.72 -9.71
CA ILE A 89 -9.18 16.99 -9.38
C ILE A 89 -10.31 18.00 -9.21
N ASP A 90 -10.34 18.68 -8.07
CA ASP A 90 -11.21 19.83 -7.90
C ASP A 90 -10.60 21.05 -8.59
N PRO A 91 -11.25 21.63 -9.61
CA PRO A 91 -10.72 22.79 -10.33
C PRO A 91 -10.54 24.02 -9.43
N ASN A 92 -11.27 24.12 -8.33
CA ASN A 92 -11.17 25.25 -7.40
C ASN A 92 -10.10 25.02 -6.31
N GLY A 93 -9.61 23.79 -6.16
CA GLY A 93 -8.63 23.42 -5.14
C GLY A 93 -9.15 23.47 -3.70
N GLU A 94 -10.47 23.45 -3.52
CA GLU A 94 -11.15 23.37 -2.21
C GLU A 94 -11.10 21.94 -1.66
N VAL A 95 -11.20 20.95 -2.54
CA VAL A 95 -11.09 19.53 -2.21
C VAL A 95 -9.73 18.98 -2.66
N ALA A 96 -9.11 18.17 -1.81
CA ALA A 96 -7.89 17.44 -2.16
C ALA A 96 -8.09 16.58 -3.41
N LYS A 97 -7.06 16.43 -4.23
CA LYS A 97 -7.08 15.47 -5.35
C LYS A 97 -7.34 14.07 -4.80
N GLN A 98 -8.19 13.30 -5.46
CA GLN A 98 -8.54 11.94 -5.04
C GLN A 98 -8.25 10.94 -6.14
N THR A 99 -7.62 9.82 -5.79
CA THR A 99 -7.43 8.67 -6.69
C THR A 99 -8.03 7.42 -6.07
N TRP A 100 -8.64 6.55 -6.89
CA TRP A 100 -9.24 5.30 -6.44
C TRP A 100 -9.43 4.29 -7.57
N ILE A 101 -9.78 3.06 -7.19
CA ILE A 101 -10.17 1.99 -8.11
C ILE A 101 -11.59 1.51 -7.82
N LEU A 102 -12.30 1.10 -8.87
CA LEU A 102 -13.50 0.29 -8.80
C LEU A 102 -13.20 -1.16 -9.17
N ASP A 103 -13.73 -2.11 -8.40
CA ASP A 103 -13.80 -3.51 -8.84
C ASP A 103 -14.78 -3.67 -10.00
N LEU A 104 -14.87 -4.88 -10.56
CA LEU A 104 -15.81 -5.20 -11.62
C LEU A 104 -17.28 -4.95 -11.25
N MET A 105 -17.70 -5.19 -10.01
CA MET A 105 -19.10 -5.03 -9.62
C MET A 105 -19.48 -3.56 -9.57
N GLN A 106 -18.62 -2.75 -8.94
CA GLN A 106 -18.74 -1.30 -8.89
C GLN A 106 -18.64 -0.67 -10.28
N PHE A 107 -17.73 -1.18 -11.13
CA PHE A 107 -17.59 -0.70 -12.50
C PHE A 107 -18.80 -1.06 -13.36
N ALA A 108 -19.30 -2.29 -13.29
CA ALA A 108 -20.50 -2.71 -14.01
C ALA A 108 -21.71 -1.87 -13.59
N GLU A 109 -21.85 -1.57 -12.30
CA GLU A 109 -22.88 -0.64 -11.81
C GLU A 109 -22.68 0.78 -12.38
N ALA A 110 -21.44 1.28 -12.38
CA ALA A 110 -21.13 2.58 -12.94
C ALA A 110 -21.45 2.67 -14.44
N GLU A 111 -21.14 1.64 -15.23
CA GLU A 111 -21.47 1.57 -16.65
C GLU A 111 -22.98 1.55 -16.88
N GLN A 112 -23.71 0.72 -16.13
CA GLN A 112 -25.17 0.64 -16.24
C GLN A 112 -25.83 1.98 -15.91
N LEU A 113 -25.38 2.65 -14.84
CA LEU A 113 -25.92 3.96 -14.45
C LEU A 113 -25.54 5.06 -15.45
N THR A 114 -24.33 5.03 -15.99
CA THR A 114 -23.87 5.93 -17.07
C THR A 114 -24.80 5.81 -18.27
N GLN A 115 -25.08 4.60 -18.74
CA GLN A 115 -25.97 4.35 -19.88
C GLN A 115 -27.42 4.73 -19.58
N ALA A 116 -27.93 4.37 -18.40
CA ALA A 116 -29.32 4.62 -18.03
C ALA A 116 -29.65 6.10 -17.82
N ARG A 117 -28.68 6.91 -17.38
CA ARG A 117 -28.88 8.32 -17.00
C ARG A 117 -28.17 9.34 -17.89
N GLY A 118 -27.31 8.90 -18.80
CA GLY A 118 -26.52 9.80 -19.67
C GLY A 118 -25.50 10.67 -18.92
N ILE A 119 -25.13 10.29 -17.70
CA ILE A 119 -24.16 11.00 -16.85
C ILE A 119 -22.74 10.52 -17.22
N PRO A 120 -21.72 11.40 -17.27
CA PRO A 120 -20.35 10.99 -17.56
C PRO A 120 -19.82 9.90 -16.61
N LEU A 121 -19.11 8.91 -17.15
CA LEU A 121 -18.58 7.78 -16.38
C LEU A 121 -17.74 8.21 -15.17
N ALA A 122 -16.95 9.28 -15.30
CA ALA A 122 -16.14 9.80 -14.20
C ALA A 122 -16.98 10.27 -13.00
N GLU A 123 -18.12 10.91 -13.27
CA GLU A 123 -19.05 11.37 -12.22
C GLU A 123 -19.75 10.19 -11.56
N VAL A 124 -20.26 9.25 -12.36
CA VAL A 124 -20.92 8.04 -11.84
C VAL A 124 -19.94 7.17 -11.04
N ALA A 125 -18.70 7.02 -11.51
CA ALA A 125 -17.67 6.27 -10.80
C ALA A 125 -17.37 6.87 -9.41
N ALA A 126 -17.36 8.20 -9.29
CA ALA A 126 -17.23 8.86 -7.99
C ALA A 126 -18.45 8.59 -7.10
N MET A 127 -19.67 8.67 -7.63
CA MET A 127 -20.90 8.38 -6.88
C MET A 127 -20.92 6.94 -6.33
N VAL A 128 -20.61 5.97 -7.20
CA VAL A 128 -20.54 4.55 -6.81
C VAL A 128 -19.48 4.37 -5.74
N PHE A 129 -18.26 4.90 -5.97
CA PHE A 129 -17.17 4.82 -5.01
C PHE A 129 -17.57 5.34 -3.63
N HIS A 130 -18.01 6.60 -3.53
CA HIS A 130 -18.33 7.24 -2.24
C HIS A 130 -19.44 6.50 -1.48
N ARG A 131 -20.50 6.07 -2.17
CA ARG A 131 -21.61 5.29 -1.56
C ARG A 131 -21.13 3.98 -0.94
N THR A 132 -20.10 3.35 -1.52
CA THR A 132 -19.57 2.07 -1.05
C THR A 132 -18.52 2.20 0.05
N LEU A 133 -18.15 3.42 0.44
CA LEU A 133 -17.21 3.62 1.55
C LEU A 133 -17.90 3.36 2.91
N PRO A 134 -17.13 2.98 3.94
CA PRO A 134 -17.64 2.96 5.31
C PRO A 134 -18.23 4.30 5.74
N GLU A 135 -19.36 4.30 6.47
CA GLU A 135 -20.04 5.53 6.92
C GLU A 135 -19.10 6.48 7.67
N ALA A 136 -18.20 5.93 8.50
CA ALA A 136 -17.21 6.71 9.23
C ALA A 136 -16.26 7.47 8.29
N LEU A 137 -15.82 6.83 7.19
CA LEU A 137 -14.96 7.47 6.20
C LEU A 137 -15.74 8.49 5.35
N GLN A 138 -17.00 8.20 5.00
CA GLN A 138 -17.88 9.18 4.34
C GLN A 138 -18.01 10.46 5.19
N ALA A 139 -18.35 10.31 6.48
CA ALA A 139 -18.49 11.44 7.40
C ALA A 139 -17.19 12.23 7.61
N LYS A 140 -16.03 11.57 7.51
CA LYS A 140 -14.73 12.26 7.53
C LYS A 140 -14.44 13.01 6.25
N LEU A 141 -14.84 12.50 5.09
CA LEU A 141 -14.63 13.18 3.81
C LEU A 141 -15.38 14.51 3.71
N ASP A 142 -16.49 14.64 4.45
CA ASP A 142 -17.23 15.91 4.58
C ASP A 142 -16.54 16.92 5.52
N GLN A 143 -15.50 16.49 6.23
CA GLN A 143 -14.73 17.34 7.14
C GLN A 143 -13.43 17.78 6.49
N LYS A 144 -13.04 19.03 6.80
CA LYS A 144 -11.73 19.54 6.39
C LYS A 144 -10.62 18.62 6.90
N ASN A 145 -9.71 18.23 6.00
CA ASN A 145 -8.60 17.33 6.29
C ASN A 145 -9.00 16.01 6.98
N LEU A 146 -10.11 15.40 6.56
CA LEU A 146 -10.63 14.16 7.14
C LEU A 146 -10.99 14.25 8.64
N GLY A 147 -11.16 15.46 9.17
CA GLY A 147 -11.42 15.69 10.59
C GLY A 147 -10.19 15.49 11.50
N ILE A 148 -8.99 15.39 10.92
CA ILE A 148 -7.76 15.14 11.67
C ILE A 148 -7.36 16.38 12.49
N ASP A 149 -7.09 16.20 13.78
CA ASP A 149 -6.48 17.23 14.61
C ASP A 149 -4.97 17.31 14.36
N TYR A 150 -4.53 18.35 13.67
CA TYR A 150 -3.12 18.55 13.32
C TYR A 150 -2.19 18.69 14.53
N ARG A 151 -2.74 18.98 15.72
CA ARG A 151 -1.96 19.09 16.97
C ARG A 151 -1.45 17.73 17.44
N THR A 152 -2.10 16.65 17.02
CA THR A 152 -1.73 15.27 17.39
C THR A 152 -0.78 14.62 16.38
N LEU A 153 -0.49 15.28 15.26
CA LEU A 153 0.41 14.77 14.22
C LEU A 153 1.87 15.11 14.49
N ASP A 154 2.77 14.33 13.90
CA ASP A 154 4.20 14.67 13.84
C ASP A 154 4.39 16.09 13.29
N ARG A 155 5.34 16.83 13.89
CA ARG A 155 5.58 18.24 13.56
C ARG A 155 5.95 18.46 12.09
N ALA A 156 6.57 17.49 11.41
CA ALA A 156 6.89 17.61 10.00
C ALA A 156 5.63 17.48 9.12
N VAL A 157 4.69 16.61 9.50
CA VAL A 157 3.40 16.45 8.81
C VAL A 157 2.50 17.67 9.04
N ALA A 158 2.41 18.13 10.29
CA ALA A 158 1.59 19.29 10.66
C ALA A 158 2.04 20.58 9.95
N LYS A 159 3.35 20.74 9.73
CA LYS A 159 3.93 21.85 8.95
C LYS A 159 3.54 21.84 7.46
N GLY A 160 3.16 20.68 6.92
CA GLY A 160 2.67 20.57 5.54
C GLY A 160 1.32 21.25 5.31
N GLY A 161 0.54 21.47 6.38
CA GLY A 161 -0.78 22.09 6.30
C GLY A 161 -1.83 21.16 5.69
N ASP A 162 -2.82 21.74 5.03
CA ASP A 162 -3.99 21.00 4.53
C ASP A 162 -3.61 19.87 3.56
N ILE A 163 -4.40 18.80 3.58
CA ILE A 163 -4.27 17.64 2.69
C ILE A 163 -4.39 18.13 1.23
N LYS A 164 -3.41 17.75 0.41
CA LYS A 164 -3.30 18.09 -1.01
C LYS A 164 -3.84 16.99 -1.90
N TYR A 165 -3.63 15.73 -1.51
CA TYR A 165 -4.19 14.58 -2.20
C TYR A 165 -4.45 13.40 -1.27
N ILE A 166 -5.37 12.54 -1.68
CA ILE A 166 -5.80 11.31 -1.00
C ILE A 166 -5.82 10.19 -2.04
N ASP A 167 -5.09 9.12 -1.78
CA ASP A 167 -5.19 7.90 -2.57
C ASP A 167 -6.00 6.86 -1.78
N PHE A 168 -7.12 6.42 -2.33
CA PHE A 168 -7.96 5.39 -1.75
C PHE A 168 -7.62 4.04 -2.35
N ARG A 169 -7.14 3.16 -1.49
CA ARG A 169 -6.64 1.85 -1.90
C ARG A 169 -7.57 0.78 -1.46
N LYS A 170 -8.07 0.02 -2.42
CA LYS A 170 -8.66 -1.28 -2.14
C LYS A 170 -7.55 -2.31 -2.22
N ASP A 171 -7.58 -3.31 -1.33
CA ASP A 171 -6.51 -4.29 -1.04
C ASP A 171 -6.12 -5.23 -2.20
N TRP A 172 -6.22 -4.80 -3.45
CA TRP A 172 -6.02 -5.63 -4.65
C TRP A 172 -4.70 -5.37 -5.38
N SER A 173 -3.82 -4.53 -4.83
CA SER A 173 -2.48 -4.33 -5.39
C SER A 173 -1.47 -5.23 -4.68
N PRO A 174 -0.94 -6.28 -5.34
CA PRO A 174 0.16 -7.06 -4.79
C PRO A 174 1.48 -6.25 -4.71
N HIS A 175 1.48 -5.00 -5.21
CA HIS A 175 2.63 -4.09 -5.33
C HIS A 175 2.64 -2.97 -4.28
N PHE A 176 1.67 -2.93 -3.37
CA PHE A 176 1.68 -1.92 -2.32
C PHE A 176 2.59 -2.32 -1.15
N LYS A 177 3.50 -1.40 -0.81
CA LYS A 177 4.50 -1.42 0.27
C LYS A 177 4.51 -2.70 1.11
N ARG A 178 5.35 -3.64 0.72
CA ARG A 178 5.58 -4.86 1.50
C ARG A 178 6.49 -4.50 2.66
N LEU A 179 5.96 -4.62 3.87
CA LEU A 179 6.77 -4.56 5.08
C LEU A 179 7.47 -5.91 5.21
N CYS A 180 8.78 -5.89 4.99
CA CYS A 180 9.64 -7.04 5.23
C CYS A 180 10.30 -6.91 6.60
N ILE A 181 10.10 -7.91 7.45
CA ILE A 181 10.87 -8.06 8.69
C ILE A 181 12.18 -8.77 8.35
N MET A 182 13.30 -8.09 8.59
CA MET A 182 14.63 -8.64 8.38
C MET A 182 15.11 -9.42 9.61
N PRO A 183 16.06 -10.37 9.47
CA PRO A 183 16.56 -11.16 10.60
C PRO A 183 17.19 -10.32 11.72
N ASP A 184 17.68 -9.12 11.39
CA ASP A 184 18.27 -8.16 12.33
C ASP A 184 17.23 -7.24 13.01
N GLY A 185 15.94 -7.43 12.70
CA GLY A 185 14.85 -6.64 13.25
C GLY A 185 14.55 -5.35 12.51
N GLN A 186 15.23 -5.06 11.40
CA GLN A 186 14.85 -3.95 10.55
C GLN A 186 13.51 -4.23 9.86
N LEU A 187 12.66 -3.20 9.79
CA LEU A 187 11.50 -3.17 8.91
C LEU A 187 11.89 -2.44 7.64
N LEU A 188 11.89 -3.16 6.52
CA LEU A 188 12.14 -2.59 5.20
C LEU A 188 10.84 -2.52 4.42
N GLU A 189 10.61 -1.40 3.74
CA GLU A 189 9.47 -1.24 2.84
C GLU A 189 9.97 -1.39 1.41
N THR A 190 9.32 -2.25 0.62
CA THR A 190 9.56 -2.35 -0.83
C THR A 190 8.28 -2.02 -1.59
N GLY A 191 8.37 -1.17 -2.62
CA GLY A 191 7.26 -0.84 -3.49
C GLY A 191 7.07 -1.92 -4.57
N GLY A 192 7.89 -1.88 -5.62
CA GLY A 192 7.75 -2.75 -6.80
C GLY A 192 8.25 -4.19 -6.62
N VAL A 193 7.86 -5.09 -7.55
CA VAL A 193 8.37 -6.47 -7.59
C VAL A 193 9.86 -6.49 -7.93
N GLU A 194 10.32 -5.55 -8.75
CA GLU A 194 11.70 -5.37 -9.16
C GLU A 194 12.58 -4.93 -7.99
N GLU A 195 12.10 -3.95 -7.21
CA GLU A 195 12.78 -3.49 -5.99
C GLU A 195 12.84 -4.61 -4.94
N PHE A 196 11.73 -5.33 -4.76
CA PHE A 196 11.68 -6.50 -3.89
C PHE A 196 12.69 -7.57 -4.34
N ALA A 197 12.71 -7.89 -5.64
CA ALA A 197 13.62 -8.87 -6.21
C ALA A 197 15.09 -8.48 -5.99
N GLN A 198 15.42 -7.22 -6.25
CA GLN A 198 16.76 -6.68 -6.04
C GLN A 198 17.16 -6.69 -4.56
N LEU A 199 16.27 -6.25 -3.65
CA LEU A 199 16.53 -6.25 -2.21
C LEU A 199 16.81 -7.66 -1.70
N HIS A 200 16.03 -8.63 -2.17
CA HIS A 200 16.11 -9.98 -1.66
C HIS A 200 17.15 -10.84 -2.38
N GLY A 201 17.66 -10.42 -3.54
CA GLY A 201 18.61 -11.20 -4.35
C GLY A 201 17.92 -12.35 -5.08
N VAL A 202 16.68 -12.13 -5.52
CA VAL A 202 15.86 -13.10 -6.26
C VAL A 202 15.51 -12.55 -7.64
N THR A 203 14.99 -13.39 -8.52
CA THR A 203 14.48 -12.92 -9.82
C THR A 203 13.10 -12.27 -9.68
N PRO A 204 12.72 -11.32 -10.56
CA PRO A 204 11.36 -10.75 -10.56
C PRO A 204 10.25 -11.80 -10.69
N ALA A 205 10.49 -12.89 -11.44
CA ALA A 205 9.53 -13.99 -11.56
C ALA A 205 9.32 -14.70 -10.22
N GLN A 206 10.40 -15.02 -9.50
CA GLN A 206 10.32 -15.63 -8.17
C GLN A 206 9.65 -14.71 -7.15
N ALA A 207 10.00 -13.41 -7.18
CA ALA A 207 9.38 -12.39 -6.35
C ALA A 207 7.87 -12.31 -6.60
N LYS A 208 7.46 -12.24 -7.87
CA LYS A 208 6.04 -12.21 -8.27
C LYS A 208 5.29 -13.43 -7.73
N THR A 209 5.80 -14.64 -8.01
CA THR A 209 5.19 -15.89 -7.54
C THR A 209 5.04 -15.92 -6.02
N LEU A 210 6.09 -15.58 -5.28
CA LEU A 210 6.08 -15.62 -3.81
C LEU A 210 5.08 -14.62 -3.22
N VAL A 211 4.96 -13.43 -3.81
CA VAL A 211 4.06 -12.37 -3.36
C VAL A 211 2.60 -12.67 -3.68
N GLU A 212 2.32 -13.31 -4.82
CA GLU A 212 0.95 -13.64 -5.24
C GLU A 212 0.41 -14.90 -4.56
N GLN A 213 1.27 -15.90 -4.34
CA GLN A 213 0.85 -17.24 -3.90
C GLN A 213 1.23 -17.54 -2.44
N GLY A 214 2.09 -16.73 -1.84
CA GLY A 214 2.70 -17.04 -0.56
C GLY A 214 3.69 -18.21 -0.64
N GLY A 215 4.17 -18.66 0.51
CA GLY A 215 5.11 -19.78 0.63
C GLY A 215 6.50 -19.36 1.08
N THR A 216 7.49 -20.18 0.76
CA THR A 216 8.88 -19.97 1.16
C THR A 216 9.81 -20.08 -0.04
N LEU A 217 10.80 -19.20 -0.12
CA LEU A 217 11.85 -19.22 -1.12
C LEU A 217 13.22 -19.22 -0.42
N GLU A 218 14.08 -20.14 -0.80
CA GLU A 218 15.45 -20.20 -0.30
C GLU A 218 16.36 -19.28 -1.11
N VAL A 219 17.10 -18.41 -0.42
CA VAL A 219 17.95 -17.39 -1.02
C VAL A 219 19.26 -17.31 -0.24
N SER A 220 20.35 -17.76 -0.87
CA SER A 220 21.70 -17.71 -0.30
C SER A 220 21.82 -18.33 1.12
N GLY A 221 21.08 -19.42 1.38
CA GLY A 221 21.08 -20.11 2.69
C GLY A 221 20.19 -19.46 3.75
N GLU A 222 19.45 -18.41 3.38
CA GLU A 222 18.37 -17.81 4.16
C GLU A 222 17.02 -18.16 3.55
N ILE A 223 15.94 -17.97 4.32
CA ILE A 223 14.57 -18.17 3.85
C ILE A 223 13.84 -16.85 3.78
N LEU A 224 13.27 -16.57 2.62
CA LEU A 224 12.27 -15.55 2.42
C LEU A 224 10.90 -16.23 2.51
N ALA A 225 10.12 -15.88 3.53
CA ALA A 225 8.78 -16.41 3.73
C ALA A 225 7.75 -15.31 3.44
N CYS A 226 6.68 -15.70 2.77
CA CYS A 226 5.54 -14.85 2.48
C CYS A 226 4.27 -15.57 2.91
N GLN A 227 3.47 -14.94 3.77
CA GLN A 227 2.16 -15.42 4.14
C GLN A 227 1.11 -14.46 3.58
N ILE A 228 0.09 -15.00 2.92
CA ILE A 228 -1.04 -14.19 2.46
C ILE A 228 -2.04 -14.09 3.61
N VAL A 229 -2.09 -12.94 4.27
CA VAL A 229 -3.01 -12.65 5.38
C VAL A 229 -4.03 -11.65 4.87
N ASN A 230 -5.32 -12.02 4.87
CA ASN A 230 -6.40 -11.17 4.36
C ASN A 230 -6.15 -10.64 2.93
N GLY A 231 -5.57 -11.47 2.06
CA GLY A 231 -5.23 -11.09 0.68
C GLY A 231 -3.95 -10.25 0.56
N GLN A 232 -3.27 -9.91 1.65
CA GLN A 232 -2.03 -9.14 1.65
C GLN A 232 -0.79 -10.01 1.90
N PRO A 233 0.30 -9.78 1.16
CA PRO A 233 1.57 -10.47 1.38
C PRO A 233 2.31 -9.92 2.60
N ALA A 234 2.36 -10.70 3.68
CA ALA A 234 3.20 -10.46 4.83
C ALA A 234 4.55 -11.19 4.65
N VAL A 235 5.65 -10.43 4.54
CA VAL A 235 6.96 -10.99 4.20
C VAL A 235 7.91 -10.91 5.39
N ALA A 236 8.64 -11.99 5.65
CA ALA A 236 9.71 -12.01 6.62
C ALA A 236 10.90 -12.81 6.08
N ARG A 237 12.11 -12.36 6.42
CA ARG A 237 13.35 -13.03 6.06
C ARG A 237 13.98 -13.65 7.30
N PHE A 238 14.45 -14.88 7.16
CA PHE A 238 14.96 -15.70 8.25
C PHE A 238 16.35 -16.22 7.92
N ASN A 239 17.28 -16.09 8.87
CA ASN A 239 18.58 -16.73 8.74
C ASN A 239 18.46 -18.27 8.90
N ALA A 240 19.52 -18.98 8.53
CA ALA A 240 19.58 -20.45 8.61
C ALA A 240 19.23 -21.01 10.01
N LYS A 241 19.64 -20.32 11.08
CA LYS A 241 19.39 -20.74 12.46
C LYS A 241 17.89 -20.69 12.78
N ASN A 242 17.20 -19.64 12.35
CA ASN A 242 15.76 -19.49 12.56
C ASN A 242 14.98 -20.55 11.75
N TYR A 243 15.42 -20.83 10.52
CA TYR A 243 14.78 -21.86 9.71
C TYR A 243 14.96 -23.28 10.28
N LEU A 244 16.14 -23.61 10.83
CA LEU A 244 16.36 -24.88 11.52
C LEU A 244 15.44 -25.05 12.73
N LYS A 245 15.25 -23.99 13.53
CA LYS A 245 14.28 -24.00 14.64
C LYS A 245 12.86 -24.24 14.14
N ALA A 246 12.47 -23.58 13.04
CA ALA A 246 11.13 -23.77 12.47
C ALA A 246 10.91 -25.20 11.97
N LYS A 247 11.91 -25.82 11.30
CA LYS A 247 11.83 -27.24 10.90
C LYS A 247 11.68 -28.18 12.10
N GLU A 248 12.36 -27.89 13.21
CA GLU A 248 12.23 -28.65 14.44
C GLU A 248 10.81 -28.53 15.04
N LEU A 249 10.23 -27.32 15.04
CA LEU A 249 8.85 -27.10 15.46
C LEU A 249 7.84 -27.82 14.58
N VAL A 250 8.03 -27.84 13.26
CA VAL A 250 7.21 -28.63 12.33
C VAL A 250 7.23 -30.10 12.73
N ARG A 251 8.41 -30.66 13.02
CA ARG A 251 8.56 -32.06 13.44
C ARG A 251 7.87 -32.35 14.78
N GLN A 252 8.03 -31.46 15.76
CA GLN A 252 7.51 -31.65 17.11
C GLN A 252 5.99 -31.45 17.19
N LYS A 253 5.49 -30.36 16.59
CA LYS A 253 4.10 -29.93 16.72
C LYS A 253 3.22 -30.33 15.53
N LYS A 254 3.80 -30.87 14.45
CA LYS A 254 3.11 -31.25 13.21
C LYS A 254 2.31 -30.08 12.58
N ILE A 255 2.87 -28.88 12.63
CA ILE A 255 2.29 -27.65 12.07
C ILE A 255 2.88 -27.31 10.71
N HIS A 256 2.25 -26.40 9.97
CA HIS A 256 2.79 -25.92 8.70
C HIS A 256 4.07 -25.10 8.90
N ILE A 257 4.97 -25.09 7.90
CA ILE A 257 6.27 -24.42 8.01
C ILE A 257 6.15 -22.91 8.19
N LEU A 258 5.15 -22.28 7.57
CA LEU A 258 4.90 -20.84 7.76
C LEU A 258 4.44 -20.54 9.19
N ASP A 259 3.60 -21.39 9.80
CA ASP A 259 3.17 -21.21 11.19
C ASP A 259 4.36 -21.35 12.15
N ALA A 260 5.23 -22.32 11.90
CA ALA A 260 6.46 -22.51 12.67
C ALA A 260 7.43 -21.31 12.53
N LEU A 261 7.55 -20.74 11.34
CA LEU A 261 8.35 -19.54 11.09
C LEU A 261 7.78 -18.31 11.79
N SER A 262 6.46 -18.13 11.77
CA SER A 262 5.76 -17.07 12.52
C SER A 262 5.98 -17.19 14.02
N GLU A 263 5.90 -18.41 14.58
CA GLU A 263 6.21 -18.66 16.00
C GLU A 263 7.69 -18.33 16.32
N VAL A 264 8.63 -18.69 15.44
CA VAL A 264 10.05 -18.33 15.62
C VAL A 264 10.27 -16.82 15.58
N ALA A 265 9.64 -16.11 14.64
CA ALA A 265 9.74 -14.66 14.53
C ALA A 265 9.18 -13.95 15.77
N TYR A 266 7.98 -14.35 16.19
CA TYR A 266 7.30 -13.75 17.34
C TYR A 266 8.10 -13.89 18.64
N ASN A 267 8.76 -15.05 18.81
CA ASN A 267 9.59 -15.33 19.98
C ASN A 267 11.03 -14.82 19.85
N ASP A 268 11.42 -14.18 18.73
CA ASP A 268 12.73 -13.56 18.56
C ASP A 268 12.63 -12.04 18.87
N PRO A 269 13.16 -11.58 20.02
CA PRO A 269 13.09 -10.16 20.40
C PRO A 269 13.84 -9.24 19.43
N THR A 270 14.76 -9.78 18.63
CA THR A 270 15.47 -9.03 17.61
C THR A 270 14.53 -8.76 16.44
N MET A 271 13.87 -9.79 15.91
CA MET A 271 12.94 -9.64 14.79
C MET A 271 11.73 -8.75 15.13
N MET A 272 11.21 -8.87 16.35
CA MET A 272 10.07 -8.05 16.81
C MET A 272 10.43 -6.59 17.12
N ARG A 273 11.72 -6.24 17.16
CA ARG A 273 12.18 -4.90 17.54
C ARG A 273 11.65 -3.80 16.60
N GLY A 274 11.63 -4.06 15.30
CA GLY A 274 11.13 -3.12 14.30
C GLY A 274 9.64 -2.87 14.45
N LEU A 275 8.86 -3.95 14.62
CA LEU A 275 7.41 -3.89 14.83
C LEU A 275 7.05 -3.15 16.13
N ALA A 276 7.72 -3.48 17.24
CA ALA A 276 7.50 -2.79 18.51
C ALA A 276 7.76 -1.28 18.39
N ARG A 277 8.83 -0.86 17.71
CA ARG A 277 9.10 0.58 17.48
C ARG A 277 8.01 1.27 16.66
N LYS A 278 7.39 0.56 15.71
CA LYS A 278 6.27 1.08 14.91
C LYS A 278 5.00 1.23 15.75
N GLU A 279 4.68 0.24 16.60
CA GLU A 279 3.53 0.29 17.52
C GLU A 279 3.69 1.32 18.65
N PHE A 280 4.90 1.53 19.16
CA PHE A 280 5.15 2.56 20.18
C PHE A 280 5.28 3.97 19.58
N GLY A 281 5.66 4.08 18.30
CA GLY A 281 5.72 5.35 17.58
C GLY A 281 4.35 5.91 17.16
N SER A 282 3.30 5.07 17.13
CA SER A 282 1.92 5.48 16.86
C SER A 282 1.12 5.85 18.12
N ARG A 283 1.72 5.77 19.32
CA ARG A 283 1.11 6.10 20.62
C ARG A 283 1.79 7.27 21.35
N ALA A 284 2.51 8.14 20.65
CA ALA A 284 3.16 9.33 21.24
C ALA A 284 2.78 10.61 20.51
#